data_AF-A0AAU6TUG3-F1
#
_entry.id   AF-A0AAU6TUG3-F1
#
_cell.length_a   1.000
_cell.length_b   1.000
_cell.length_c   1.000
_cell.angle_alpha   90.00
_cell.angle_beta   90.00
_cell.angle_gamma   90.00
#
_symmetry.space_group_name_H-M   'P 1'
#
loop_
_entity.id
_entity.type
_entity.pdbx_description
1 polymer ?
#
loop_
_entity_poly.entity_id
_entity_poly.type
_entity_poly.pdbx_seq_one_letter_code
_entity_poly.pdbx_strand_id
1 'polypeptide(L)'
;MKIRSQVGMVLNLDKCIGCHTCSVTCKNVWTSREGVEYAWFNNVETKPGLGYPHNWEDQEKWKGGWIKNIRGKLVPRMGNKISLLSKIFANLLTAGDTAPVLRALKRMLAMRHYKRAETVDKTRDISALEEVGLTEAQAQEMYRYLAIANYEDRFVIPSSHRELAREAFPERNGCGFSFGDGCHGSDTKFNLFNSRRIDAIDITQKTPADAPISERHSS
;
A
#
# COMPACT_ATOMS: atom_id res chain seq x y z
N MET A 1 -0.26 11.53 37.08
CA MET A 1 -1.06 10.41 37.61
C MET A 1 -0.39 9.94 38.91
N LYS A 2 -1.11 9.89 40.04
CA LYS A 2 -0.58 9.33 41.31
C LYS A 2 -1.02 7.87 41.41
N ILE A 3 -0.07 6.93 41.40
CA ILE A 3 -0.36 5.50 41.56
C ILE A 3 -0.76 5.25 43.02
N ARG A 4 -1.88 4.57 43.27
CA ARG A 4 -2.41 4.29 44.63
C ARG A 4 -2.01 2.92 45.17
N SER A 5 -1.84 1.94 44.30
CA SER A 5 -1.42 0.58 44.63
C SER A 5 -0.67 -0.06 43.46
N GLN A 6 0.23 -0.98 43.76
CA GLN A 6 1.01 -1.76 42.80
C GLN A 6 0.76 -3.25 43.06
N VAL A 7 0.36 -4.00 42.04
CA VAL A 7 0.19 -5.45 42.14
C VAL A 7 1.50 -6.12 41.73
N GLY A 8 1.89 -7.20 42.43
CA GLY A 8 3.05 -8.03 42.13
C GLY A 8 2.65 -9.50 41.95
N MET A 9 3.44 -10.25 41.18
CA MET A 9 3.24 -11.68 40.92
C MET A 9 4.54 -12.43 41.20
N VAL A 10 4.42 -13.63 41.80
CA VAL A 10 5.56 -14.53 42.07
C VAL A 10 5.24 -15.88 41.46
N LEU A 11 6.16 -16.44 40.68
CA LEU A 11 6.05 -17.76 40.06
C LEU A 11 7.12 -18.69 40.65
N ASN A 12 6.69 -19.84 41.20
CA ASN A 12 7.61 -20.86 41.71
C ASN A 12 7.97 -21.84 40.59
N LEU A 13 9.23 -21.78 40.13
CA LEU A 13 9.73 -22.60 39.03
C LEU A 13 9.85 -24.09 39.40
N ASP A 14 9.99 -24.44 40.68
CA ASP A 14 10.09 -25.83 41.15
C ASP A 14 8.77 -26.59 41.02
N LYS A 15 7.64 -25.87 40.98
CA LYS A 15 6.29 -26.44 40.83
C LYS A 15 5.73 -26.32 39.42
N CYS A 16 6.40 -25.59 38.54
CA CYS A 16 5.92 -25.37 37.18
C CYS A 16 6.19 -26.64 36.34
N ILE A 17 5.12 -27.32 35.92
CA ILE A 17 5.21 -28.53 35.08
C ILE A 17 5.06 -28.25 33.58
N GLY A 18 4.95 -26.99 33.17
CA GLY A 18 4.84 -26.62 31.77
C GLY A 18 3.55 -27.08 31.07
N CYS A 19 2.45 -27.28 31.78
CA CYS A 19 1.20 -27.83 31.22
C CYS A 19 0.38 -26.86 30.34
N HIS A 20 0.81 -25.59 30.19
CA HIS A 20 0.14 -24.55 29.40
C HIS A 20 -1.29 -24.17 29.83
N THR A 21 -1.80 -24.66 30.96
CA THR A 21 -3.17 -24.32 31.42
C THR A 21 -3.37 -22.82 31.59
N CYS A 22 -2.42 -22.11 32.19
CA CYS A 22 -2.50 -20.66 32.38
C CYS A 22 -2.55 -19.88 31.05
N SER A 23 -1.85 -20.37 30.02
CA SER A 23 -1.86 -19.79 28.68
C SER A 23 -3.20 -19.98 27.98
N VAL A 24 -3.76 -21.19 28.03
CA VAL A 24 -5.05 -21.51 27.42
C VAL A 24 -6.19 -20.74 28.11
N THR A 25 -6.18 -20.65 29.44
CA THR A 25 -7.19 -19.86 30.17
C THR A 25 -7.10 -18.38 29.78
N CYS A 26 -5.89 -17.80 29.73
CA CYS A 26 -5.71 -16.42 29.31
C CYS A 26 -6.19 -16.20 27.86
N LYS A 27 -5.87 -17.13 26.96
CA LYS A 27 -6.27 -17.10 25.55
C LYS A 27 -7.80 -17.05 25.40
N ASN A 28 -8.49 -17.96 26.09
CA ASN A 28 -9.94 -18.09 25.99
C ASN A 28 -10.68 -16.89 26.58
N VAL A 29 -10.16 -16.33 27.68
CA VAL A 29 -10.78 -15.19 28.36
C VAL A 29 -10.53 -13.87 27.60
N TRP A 30 -9.30 -13.63 27.11
CA TRP A 30 -8.90 -12.29 26.63
C TRP A 30 -8.66 -12.18 25.13
N THR A 31 -8.21 -13.24 24.46
CA THR A 31 -7.75 -13.19 23.06
C THR A 31 -8.44 -14.25 22.19
N SER A 32 -9.74 -14.47 22.41
CA SER A 32 -10.57 -15.41 21.65
C SER A 32 -11.24 -14.80 20.40
N ARG A 33 -11.06 -13.49 20.18
CA ARG A 33 -11.64 -12.77 19.04
C ARG A 33 -10.83 -13.02 17.75
N GLU A 34 -11.50 -12.84 16.63
CA GLU A 34 -10.85 -12.91 15.31
C GLU A 34 -9.79 -11.80 15.16
N GLY A 35 -8.64 -12.13 14.58
CA GLY A 35 -7.51 -11.22 14.36
C GLY A 35 -6.52 -11.12 15.53
N VAL A 36 -6.74 -11.85 16.63
CA VAL A 36 -5.81 -11.94 17.77
C VAL A 36 -5.40 -13.38 18.09
N GLU A 37 -5.51 -14.29 17.11
CA GLU A 37 -5.16 -15.71 17.23
C GLU A 37 -3.67 -15.91 17.53
N TYR A 38 -2.82 -15.05 16.98
CA TYR A 38 -1.39 -15.04 17.28
C TYR A 38 -1.06 -14.47 18.66
N ALA A 39 -1.94 -13.68 19.29
CA ALA A 39 -1.61 -13.02 20.55
C ALA A 39 -1.67 -14.00 21.74
N TRP A 40 -0.54 -14.22 22.40
CA TRP A 40 -0.43 -15.01 23.63
C TRP A 40 0.06 -14.10 24.77
N PHE A 41 -0.87 -13.46 25.50
CA PHE A 41 -0.53 -12.53 26.58
C PHE A 41 0.14 -13.21 27.79
N ASN A 42 -0.22 -14.47 28.05
CA ASN A 42 0.43 -15.31 29.04
C ASN A 42 0.92 -16.59 28.34
N ASN A 43 2.22 -16.76 28.21
CA ASN A 43 2.83 -17.90 27.53
C ASN A 43 3.82 -18.65 28.44
N VAL A 44 3.95 -19.95 28.22
CA VAL A 44 4.94 -20.81 28.88
C VAL A 44 5.97 -21.21 27.83
N GLU A 45 7.25 -21.02 28.14
CA GLU A 45 8.37 -21.30 27.23
C GLU A 45 9.33 -22.30 27.86
N THR A 46 9.90 -23.18 27.05
CA THR A 46 11.03 -24.01 27.48
C THR A 46 12.32 -23.18 27.48
N LYS A 47 13.12 -23.29 28.54
CA LYS A 47 14.44 -22.64 28.64
C LYS A 47 15.54 -23.69 28.86
N PRO A 48 16.69 -23.58 28.15
CA PRO A 48 17.01 -22.62 27.09
C PRO A 48 16.22 -22.91 25.80
N GLY A 49 15.82 -21.88 25.05
CA GLY A 49 15.01 -22.04 23.85
C GLY A 49 14.74 -20.72 23.12
N LEU A 50 14.12 -20.80 21.93
CA LEU A 50 13.86 -19.65 21.05
C LEU A 50 12.85 -18.65 21.64
N GLY A 51 11.90 -19.12 22.44
CA GLY A 51 10.81 -18.31 23.01
C GLY A 51 9.78 -17.83 21.98
N TYR A 52 8.83 -17.01 22.45
CA TYR A 52 7.75 -16.41 21.66
C TYR A 52 7.62 -14.91 21.93
N PRO A 53 7.73 -14.03 20.90
CA PRO A 53 8.16 -14.31 19.53
C PRO A 53 9.60 -14.85 19.45
N HIS A 54 9.98 -15.46 18.32
CA HIS A 54 11.31 -16.04 18.18
C HIS A 54 12.44 -15.04 18.47
N ASN A 55 13.36 -15.45 19.34
CA ASN A 55 14.52 -14.70 19.81
C ASN A 55 14.14 -13.34 20.43
N TRP A 56 13.01 -13.23 21.15
CA TRP A 56 12.60 -11.97 21.78
C TRP A 56 13.60 -11.45 22.83
N GLU A 57 14.42 -12.33 23.40
CA GLU A 57 15.48 -11.99 24.35
C GLU A 57 16.66 -11.27 23.69
N ASP A 58 16.86 -11.41 22.37
CA ASP A 58 17.94 -10.75 21.62
C ASP A 58 17.70 -9.23 21.52
N GLN A 59 18.32 -8.49 22.43
CA GLN A 59 18.20 -7.03 22.47
C GLN A 59 19.07 -6.31 21.42
N GLU A 60 19.99 -6.98 20.74
CA GLU A 60 20.70 -6.38 19.59
C GLU A 60 19.73 -6.20 18.43
N LYS A 61 18.85 -7.18 18.22
CA LYS A 61 17.77 -7.15 17.26
C LYS A 61 16.59 -6.26 17.69
N TRP A 62 15.97 -6.56 18.84
CA TRP A 62 14.68 -5.95 19.21
C TRP A 62 14.78 -4.59 19.90
N LYS A 63 15.92 -4.30 20.54
CA LYS A 63 16.21 -2.99 21.14
C LYS A 63 15.13 -2.51 22.12
N GLY A 64 14.60 -3.42 22.93
CA GLY A 64 13.62 -3.12 23.97
C GLY A 64 14.24 -2.40 25.17
N GLY A 65 13.39 -1.82 26.02
CA GLY A 65 13.78 -1.21 27.28
C GLY A 65 14.53 0.13 27.18
N TRP A 66 15.32 0.42 28.21
CA TRP A 66 15.96 1.71 28.43
C TRP A 66 17.48 1.55 28.61
N ILE A 67 18.24 2.50 28.08
CA ILE A 67 19.69 2.64 28.33
C ILE A 67 19.96 3.95 29.06
N LYS A 68 20.96 3.96 29.95
CA LYS A 68 21.43 5.21 30.59
C LYS A 68 22.43 5.89 29.66
N ASN A 69 22.23 7.18 29.39
CA ASN A 69 23.21 7.98 28.67
C ASN A 69 24.39 8.38 29.58
N ILE A 70 25.43 8.97 29.00
CA ILE A 70 26.62 9.47 29.72
C ILE A 70 26.23 10.52 30.80
N ARG A 71 25.10 11.20 30.63
CA ARG A 71 24.54 12.19 31.57
C ARG A 71 23.62 11.57 32.64
N GLY A 72 23.55 10.24 32.75
CA GLY A 72 22.74 9.51 33.72
C GLY A 72 21.23 9.44 33.43
N LYS A 73 20.75 10.03 32.33
CA LYS A 73 19.33 10.02 31.93
C LYS A 73 18.98 8.74 31.17
N LEU A 74 17.83 8.16 31.48
CA LEU A 74 17.26 7.03 30.76
C LEU A 74 16.74 7.48 29.38
N VAL A 75 17.15 6.77 28.34
CA VAL A 75 16.67 6.95 26.97
C VAL A 75 16.21 5.59 26.40
N PRO A 76 15.16 5.55 25.57
CA PRO A 76 14.70 4.29 24.97
C PRO A 76 15.80 3.69 24.08
N ARG A 77 16.07 2.39 24.21
CA ARG A 77 17.04 1.69 23.35
C ARG A 77 16.59 1.65 21.88
N MET A 78 15.28 1.71 21.64
CA MET A 78 14.67 1.65 20.31
C MET A 78 14.96 2.89 19.43
N GLY A 79 15.34 4.02 20.04
CA GLY A 79 15.73 5.25 19.35
C GLY A 79 14.86 6.46 19.70
N ASN A 80 15.08 7.55 18.96
CA ASN A 80 14.30 8.78 19.08
C ASN A 80 13.00 8.71 18.25
N LYS A 81 12.12 9.71 18.39
CA LYS A 81 10.81 9.74 17.70
C LYS A 81 10.94 9.64 16.17
N ILE A 82 11.89 10.33 15.57
CA ILE A 82 12.10 10.34 14.11
C ILE A 82 12.56 8.97 13.62
N SER A 83 13.51 8.34 14.32
CA SER A 83 13.99 7.00 13.99
C SER A 83 12.91 5.93 14.13
N LEU A 84 12.00 6.09 15.10
CA LEU A 84 10.87 5.18 15.24
C LEU A 84 9.87 5.35 14.10
N LEU A 85 9.52 6.60 13.77
CA LEU A 85 8.63 6.90 12.64
C LEU A 85 9.20 6.37 11.32
N SER A 86 10.50 6.54 11.07
CA SER A 86 11.12 6.03 9.85
C SER A 86 11.08 4.51 9.76
N LYS A 87 11.24 3.78 10.88
CA LYS A 87 11.10 2.31 10.91
C LYS A 87 9.67 1.85 10.59
N ILE A 88 8.66 2.55 11.10
CA ILE A 88 7.25 2.22 10.83
C ILE A 88 6.97 2.31 9.31
N PHE A 89 7.36 3.43 8.69
CA PHE A 89 7.18 3.60 7.25
C PHE A 89 8.08 2.67 6.44
N ALA A 90 9.28 2.35 6.93
CA ALA A 90 10.18 1.45 6.22
C ALA A 90 9.65 0.03 6.13
N ASN A 91 9.07 -0.48 7.22
CA ASN A 91 8.44 -1.80 7.22
C ASN A 91 7.27 -1.88 6.24
N LEU A 92 6.53 -0.79 6.03
CA LEU A 92 5.39 -0.74 5.13
C LEU A 92 5.79 -0.52 3.66
N LEU A 93 6.70 0.42 3.40
CA LEU A 93 6.95 0.95 2.05
C LEU A 93 8.23 0.41 1.40
N THR A 94 9.20 -0.05 2.19
CA THR A 94 10.57 -0.31 1.72
C THR A 94 11.17 -1.58 2.33
N ALA A 95 10.32 -2.54 2.71
CA ALA A 95 10.71 -3.85 3.25
C ALA A 95 11.68 -3.77 4.46
N GLY A 96 11.58 -2.72 5.27
CA GLY A 96 12.42 -2.46 6.43
C GLY A 96 13.62 -1.54 6.19
N ASP A 97 13.91 -1.14 4.95
CA ASP A 97 14.99 -0.20 4.66
C ASP A 97 14.60 1.26 4.97
N THR A 98 15.21 1.84 5.99
CA THR A 98 14.91 3.21 6.43
C THR A 98 15.53 4.32 5.56
N ALA A 99 16.57 4.02 4.77
CA ALA A 99 17.26 5.02 3.95
C ALA A 99 16.35 5.75 2.94
N PRO A 100 15.56 5.07 2.09
CA PRO A 100 14.63 5.73 1.16
C PRO A 100 13.57 6.58 1.86
N VAL A 101 13.04 6.13 3.00
CA VAL A 101 12.04 6.87 3.79
C VAL A 101 12.64 8.15 4.35
N LEU A 102 13.83 8.07 4.96
CA LEU A 102 14.52 9.24 5.48
C LEU A 102 14.87 10.23 4.38
N ARG A 103 15.29 9.75 3.21
CA ARG A 103 15.54 10.59 2.04
C ARG A 103 14.29 11.35 1.60
N ALA A 104 13.14 10.67 1.49
CA ALA A 104 11.87 11.32 1.13
C ALA A 104 11.45 12.37 2.17
N LEU A 105 11.48 12.02 3.46
CA LEU A 105 11.13 12.95 4.55
C LEU A 105 12.06 14.16 4.60
N LYS A 106 13.37 13.97 4.47
CA LYS A 106 14.35 15.06 4.42
C LYS A 106 14.09 15.99 3.24
N ARG A 107 13.79 15.47 2.05
CA ARG A 107 13.46 16.28 0.87
C ARG A 107 12.18 17.11 1.07
N MET A 108 11.15 16.53 1.69
CA MET A 108 9.92 17.25 2.02
C MET A 108 10.15 18.36 3.04
N LEU A 109 11.01 18.13 4.05
CA LEU A 109 11.40 19.15 5.03
C LEU A 109 12.26 20.25 4.39
N ALA A 110 13.19 19.88 3.51
CA ALA A 110 14.04 20.82 2.78
C ALA A 110 13.22 21.76 1.89
N MET A 111 12.24 21.23 1.15
CA MET A 111 11.30 22.05 0.38
C MET A 111 10.52 23.01 1.29
N ARG A 112 10.03 22.54 2.44
CA ARG A 112 9.33 23.40 3.43
C ARG A 112 10.23 24.50 3.99
N HIS A 113 11.50 24.19 4.26
CA HIS A 113 12.48 25.16 4.72
C HIS A 113 12.69 26.26 3.68
N TYR A 114 12.98 25.87 2.44
CA TYR A 114 13.17 26.80 1.32
C TYR A 114 11.94 27.69 1.08
N LYS A 115 10.75 27.10 0.97
CA LYS A 115 9.51 27.88 0.75
C LYS A 115 9.17 28.80 1.92
N ARG A 116 9.54 28.44 3.15
CA ARG A 116 9.36 29.31 4.31
C ARG A 116 10.31 30.51 4.25
N ALA A 117 11.59 30.29 3.97
CA ALA A 117 12.56 31.37 3.81
C ALA A 117 12.13 32.35 2.71
N GLU A 118 11.60 31.83 1.61
CA GLU A 118 11.10 32.64 0.49
C GLU A 118 9.83 33.44 0.86
N THR A 119 8.83 32.80 1.49
CA THR A 119 7.51 33.42 1.74
C THR A 119 7.45 34.28 3.01
N VAL A 120 8.16 33.88 4.07
CA VAL A 120 8.16 34.55 5.36
C VAL A 120 9.31 35.55 5.45
N ASP A 121 10.53 35.06 5.27
CA ASP A 121 11.74 35.86 5.49
C ASP A 121 12.14 36.66 4.24
N LYS A 122 11.50 36.40 3.09
CA LYS A 122 11.81 36.99 1.77
C LYS A 122 13.28 36.84 1.38
N THR A 123 13.92 35.77 1.85
CA THR A 123 15.31 35.43 1.57
C THR A 123 15.39 34.14 0.77
N ARG A 124 16.46 34.00 -0.02
CA ARG A 124 16.69 32.81 -0.84
C ARG A 124 17.72 31.92 -0.14
N ASP A 125 17.25 31.02 0.70
CA ASP A 125 18.08 30.06 1.43
C ASP A 125 17.98 28.66 0.82
N ILE A 126 19.06 28.24 0.15
CA ILE A 126 19.18 26.93 -0.53
C ILE A 126 19.94 25.88 0.28
N SER A 127 20.44 26.22 1.46
CA SER A 127 21.29 25.34 2.28
C SER A 127 20.64 23.97 2.55
N ALA A 128 19.35 23.97 2.89
CA ALA A 128 18.59 22.75 3.13
C ALA A 128 18.37 21.90 1.87
N LEU A 129 18.31 22.53 0.69
CA LEU A 129 18.14 21.83 -0.59
C LEU A 129 19.44 21.14 -1.01
N GLU A 130 20.59 21.80 -0.81
CA GLU A 130 21.91 21.26 -1.09
C GLU A 130 22.21 20.02 -0.23
N GLU A 131 21.85 20.02 1.06
CA GLU A 131 22.03 18.86 1.95
C GLU A 131 21.35 17.59 1.42
N VAL A 132 20.19 17.74 0.76
CA VAL A 132 19.39 16.62 0.25
C VAL A 132 19.57 16.36 -1.25
N GLY A 133 20.49 17.10 -1.89
CA GLY A 133 20.79 17.02 -3.31
C GLY A 133 19.58 17.39 -4.19
N LEU A 134 18.85 18.46 -3.84
CA LEU A 134 17.79 19.04 -4.67
C LEU A 134 18.25 20.37 -5.26
N THR A 135 17.91 20.61 -6.52
CA THR A 135 18.02 21.94 -7.12
C THR A 135 16.81 22.79 -6.76
N GLU A 136 16.95 24.09 -6.93
CA GLU A 136 15.83 25.02 -6.73
C GLU A 136 14.68 24.75 -7.71
N ALA A 137 14.99 24.49 -8.98
CA ALA A 137 13.97 24.15 -9.98
C ALA A 137 13.19 22.89 -9.58
N GLN A 138 13.88 21.86 -9.07
CA GLN A 138 13.22 20.66 -8.54
C GLN A 138 12.34 20.98 -7.33
N ALA A 139 12.80 21.82 -6.41
CA ALA A 139 12.02 22.22 -5.25
C ALA A 139 10.76 23.02 -5.64
N GLN A 140 10.84 23.87 -6.67
CA GLN A 140 9.73 24.63 -7.21
C GLN A 140 8.72 23.74 -7.95
N GLU A 141 9.18 22.78 -8.75
CA GLU A 141 8.32 21.77 -9.37
C GLU A 141 7.65 20.89 -8.32
N MET A 142 8.39 20.42 -7.31
CA MET A 142 7.82 19.69 -6.19
C MET A 142 6.72 20.51 -5.49
N TYR A 143 6.94 21.81 -5.27
CA TYR A 143 5.92 22.68 -4.69
C TYR A 143 4.70 22.83 -5.60
N ARG A 144 4.90 22.96 -6.92
CA ARG A 144 3.80 22.98 -7.90
C ARG A 144 2.95 21.71 -7.83
N TYR A 145 3.57 20.54 -7.86
CA TYR A 145 2.84 19.27 -7.88
C TYR A 145 2.25 18.88 -6.51
N LEU A 146 2.94 19.16 -5.40
CA LEU A 146 2.53 18.68 -4.07
C LEU A 146 1.73 19.68 -3.26
N ALA A 147 1.94 20.99 -3.46
CA ALA A 147 1.26 22.04 -2.68
C ALA A 147 0.16 22.74 -3.47
N ILE A 148 0.44 23.17 -4.70
CA ILE A 148 -0.58 23.80 -5.57
C ILE A 148 -1.51 22.72 -6.14
N ALA A 149 -0.93 21.67 -6.72
CA ALA A 149 -1.62 20.46 -7.15
C ALA A 149 -2.85 20.73 -8.02
N ASN A 150 -2.65 21.49 -9.12
CA ASN A 150 -3.68 21.73 -10.13
C ASN A 150 -4.22 20.42 -10.70
N TYR A 151 -5.45 20.44 -11.25
CA TYR A 151 -6.12 19.23 -11.70
C TYR A 151 -5.34 18.49 -12.80
N GLU A 152 -4.88 19.24 -13.80
CA GLU A 152 -4.08 18.75 -14.92
C GLU A 152 -2.73 18.16 -14.49
N ASP A 153 -2.19 18.62 -13.37
CA ASP A 153 -0.92 18.16 -12.81
C ASP A 153 -1.08 16.92 -11.90
N ARG A 154 -2.28 16.69 -11.35
CA ARG A 154 -2.57 15.52 -10.50
C ARG A 154 -2.87 14.25 -11.28
N PHE A 155 -3.55 14.39 -12.42
CA PHE A 155 -4.07 13.25 -13.18
C PHE A 155 -3.62 13.33 -14.63
N VAL A 156 -2.51 12.66 -14.94
CA VAL A 156 -2.02 12.48 -16.31
C VAL A 156 -2.49 11.11 -16.82
N ILE A 157 -3.79 11.01 -17.12
CA ILE A 157 -4.43 9.77 -17.58
C ILE A 157 -4.66 9.86 -19.10
N PRO A 158 -3.84 9.18 -19.93
CA PRO A 158 -4.06 9.14 -21.37
C PRO A 158 -5.25 8.24 -21.73
N SER A 159 -5.80 8.42 -22.93
CA SER A 159 -6.78 7.48 -23.48
C SER A 159 -6.18 6.09 -23.61
N SER A 160 -6.91 5.05 -23.20
CA SER A 160 -6.47 3.65 -23.34
C SER A 160 -6.60 3.10 -24.77
N HIS A 161 -7.00 3.95 -25.73
CA HIS A 161 -7.12 3.63 -27.16
C HIS A 161 -7.89 2.32 -27.46
N ARG A 162 -9.12 2.21 -26.94
CA ARG A 162 -9.97 1.01 -27.13
C ARG A 162 -10.28 0.73 -28.60
N GLU A 163 -10.24 1.75 -29.44
CA GLU A 163 -10.46 1.70 -30.88
C GLU A 163 -9.39 0.95 -31.68
N LEU A 164 -8.18 0.76 -31.13
CA LEU A 164 -7.11 0.06 -31.84
C LEU A 164 -7.21 -1.46 -31.74
N ALA A 165 -7.81 -1.97 -30.66
CA ALA A 165 -7.91 -3.41 -30.39
C ALA A 165 -9.29 -4.01 -30.69
N ARG A 166 -10.31 -3.16 -30.90
CA ARG A 166 -11.70 -3.56 -31.12
C ARG A 166 -12.33 -2.77 -32.26
N GLU A 167 -13.36 -3.35 -32.86
CA GLU A 167 -14.25 -2.61 -33.74
C GLU A 167 -15.08 -1.61 -32.92
N ALA A 168 -14.55 -0.40 -32.76
CA ALA A 168 -15.19 0.63 -31.92
C ALA A 168 -16.54 1.11 -32.46
N PHE A 169 -16.77 1.02 -33.77
CA PHE A 169 -17.99 1.49 -34.40
C PHE A 169 -19.23 0.65 -34.02
N PRO A 170 -19.23 -0.69 -34.18
CA PRO A 170 -20.34 -1.52 -33.71
C PRO A 170 -20.45 -1.55 -32.17
N GLU A 171 -19.33 -1.53 -31.44
CA GLU A 171 -19.33 -1.48 -29.98
C GLU A 171 -20.01 -0.19 -29.47
N ARG A 172 -19.70 0.98 -30.04
CA ARG A 172 -20.36 2.25 -29.70
C ARG A 172 -21.88 2.22 -29.89
N ASN A 173 -22.36 1.51 -30.91
CA ASN A 173 -23.79 1.51 -31.27
C ASN A 173 -24.61 0.52 -30.41
N GLY A 174 -24.00 -0.57 -29.93
CA GLY A 174 -24.70 -1.63 -29.20
C GLY A 174 -24.28 -1.81 -27.73
N CYS A 175 -23.20 -1.18 -27.26
CA CYS A 175 -22.77 -1.36 -25.87
C CYS A 175 -23.77 -0.75 -24.88
N GLY A 176 -24.03 -1.46 -23.77
CA GLY A 176 -24.95 -1.04 -22.71
C GLY A 176 -26.35 -1.69 -22.75
N PHE A 177 -26.70 -2.34 -23.87
CA PHE A 177 -27.95 -3.11 -23.99
C PHE A 177 -27.79 -4.53 -23.41
N SER A 178 -27.89 -4.63 -22.09
CA SER A 178 -27.75 -5.91 -21.36
C SER A 178 -29.05 -6.76 -21.38
N PHE A 179 -29.60 -7.02 -22.56
CA PHE A 179 -30.80 -7.87 -22.72
C PHE A 179 -30.49 -9.38 -22.60
N GLY A 180 -29.21 -9.75 -22.49
CA GLY A 180 -28.78 -11.13 -22.33
C GLY A 180 -28.72 -11.90 -23.66
N ASP A 181 -28.01 -11.37 -24.65
CA ASP A 181 -27.88 -12.02 -25.97
C ASP A 181 -27.12 -13.36 -25.94
N GLY A 182 -26.41 -13.69 -24.86
CA GLY A 182 -25.67 -14.94 -24.70
C GLY A 182 -24.47 -15.11 -25.65
N CYS A 183 -24.02 -14.03 -26.30
CA CYS A 183 -22.97 -14.07 -27.31
C CYS A 183 -21.72 -13.24 -26.95
N HIS A 184 -21.73 -12.57 -25.80
CA HIS A 184 -20.58 -11.83 -25.27
C HIS A 184 -19.57 -12.78 -24.58
N GLY A 185 -18.26 -12.50 -24.74
CA GLY A 185 -17.18 -13.23 -24.06
C GLY A 185 -16.54 -14.40 -24.83
N SER A 186 -16.95 -14.63 -26.08
CA SER A 186 -16.35 -15.64 -26.97
C SER A 186 -16.11 -15.07 -28.37
N ASP A 187 -15.01 -15.48 -29.01
CA ASP A 187 -14.68 -15.08 -30.39
C ASP A 187 -15.43 -15.91 -31.43
N THR A 188 -15.89 -17.11 -31.08
CA THR A 188 -16.67 -17.98 -31.96
C THR A 188 -18.10 -17.45 -32.12
N LYS A 189 -18.58 -17.34 -33.36
CA LYS A 189 -19.97 -16.94 -33.66
C LYS A 189 -21.03 -17.99 -33.28
N PHE A 190 -20.63 -19.25 -33.10
CA PHE A 190 -21.54 -20.33 -32.74
C PHE A 190 -21.98 -20.21 -31.27
N ASN A 191 -23.28 -20.35 -31.03
CA ASN A 191 -23.86 -20.43 -29.69
C ASN A 191 -25.08 -21.38 -29.71
N LEU A 192 -25.41 -21.98 -28.56
CA LEU A 192 -26.48 -22.98 -28.44
C LEU A 192 -27.89 -22.39 -28.61
N PHE A 193 -28.05 -21.09 -28.36
CA PHE A 193 -29.36 -20.43 -28.31
C PHE A 193 -29.75 -19.77 -29.64
N ASN A 194 -28.99 -20.01 -30.71
CA ASN A 194 -29.19 -19.42 -32.05
C ASN A 194 -29.36 -17.88 -31.99
N SER A 195 -28.65 -17.25 -31.07
CA SER A 195 -28.65 -15.81 -30.83
C SER A 195 -27.52 -15.14 -31.61
N ARG A 196 -27.46 -13.81 -31.58
CA ARG A 196 -26.40 -13.02 -32.20
C ARG A 196 -26.01 -11.86 -31.28
N ARG A 197 -24.79 -11.34 -31.43
CA ARG A 197 -24.31 -10.22 -30.61
C ARG A 197 -25.06 -8.93 -30.94
N ILE A 198 -25.50 -8.24 -29.90
CA ILE A 198 -26.20 -6.94 -30.02
C ILE A 198 -25.25 -5.84 -30.55
N ASP A 199 -23.96 -5.95 -30.23
CA ASP A 199 -22.93 -4.94 -30.51
C ASP A 199 -22.00 -5.31 -31.68
N ALA A 200 -22.49 -6.11 -32.64
CA ALA A 200 -21.75 -6.54 -33.82
C ALA A 200 -22.57 -6.39 -35.12
N ILE A 201 -21.90 -6.39 -36.28
CA ILE A 201 -22.55 -6.37 -37.60
C ILE A 201 -22.61 -7.79 -38.15
N ASP A 202 -23.82 -8.35 -38.24
CA ASP A 202 -24.04 -9.68 -38.84
C ASP A 202 -24.32 -9.64 -40.35
N ILE A 203 -24.76 -8.48 -40.86
CA ILE A 203 -25.06 -8.29 -42.29
C ILE A 203 -23.78 -7.81 -42.97
N THR A 204 -23.06 -8.74 -43.61
CA THR A 204 -21.88 -8.41 -44.41
C THR A 204 -22.28 -7.59 -45.63
N GLN A 205 -21.59 -6.48 -45.89
CA GLN A 205 -21.81 -5.71 -47.13
C GLN A 205 -21.49 -6.60 -48.34
N LYS A 206 -22.45 -6.75 -49.26
CA LYS A 206 -22.20 -7.24 -50.62
C LYS A 206 -22.13 -6.03 -51.54
N THR A 207 -20.94 -5.66 -51.97
CA THR A 207 -20.77 -4.65 -53.02
C THR A 207 -21.16 -5.26 -54.37
N PRO A 208 -21.59 -4.44 -55.36
CA PRO A 208 -22.02 -4.93 -56.69
C PRO A 208 -20.94 -5.74 -57.44
N ALA A 209 -19.68 -5.64 -57.03
CA ALA A 209 -18.57 -6.41 -57.57
C ALA A 209 -18.62 -7.89 -57.17
N ASP A 210 -19.22 -8.22 -56.02
CA ASP A 210 -19.25 -9.57 -55.42
C ASP A 210 -20.57 -10.32 -55.67
N ALA A 211 -21.47 -9.76 -56.49
CA ALA A 211 -22.68 -10.45 -56.91
C ALA A 211 -22.33 -11.63 -57.85
N PRO A 212 -22.84 -12.85 -57.61
CA PRO A 212 -22.68 -13.94 -58.56
C PRO A 212 -23.21 -13.50 -59.93
N ILE A 213 -22.50 -13.88 -61.00
CA ILE A 213 -22.75 -13.45 -62.39
C ILE A 213 -24.22 -13.70 -62.83
N SER A 214 -24.93 -14.60 -62.15
CA SER A 214 -26.33 -14.97 -62.41
C SER A 214 -27.36 -13.85 -62.20
N GLU A 215 -27.08 -12.79 -61.44
CA GLU A 215 -28.04 -11.68 -61.20
C GLU A 215 -27.75 -10.42 -62.03
N ARG A 216 -26.78 -10.46 -62.96
CA ARG A 216 -26.45 -9.34 -63.85
C ARG A 216 -27.35 -9.22 -65.09
N HIS A 217 -28.30 -10.14 -65.29
CA HIS A 217 -29.20 -10.14 -66.44
C HIS A 217 -30.67 -10.21 -66.02
N SER A 218 -31.22 -9.07 -65.62
CA SER A 218 -32.63 -8.75 -65.82
C SER A 218 -32.79 -7.24 -65.73
N SER A 219 -32.62 -6.61 -66.89
CA SER A 219 -33.19 -5.29 -67.21
C SER A 219 -34.64 -5.48 -67.65
#